data_AF-A0A7S2FG21-F1
#
_entry.id   AF-A0A7S2FG21-F1
#
_cell.length_a   1.000
_cell.length_b   1.000
_cell.length_c   1.000
_cell.angle_alpha   90.00
_cell.angle_beta   90.00
_cell.angle_gamma   90.00
#
_symmetry.space_group_name_H-M   'P 1'
#
loop_
_entity.id
_entity.type
_entity.pdbx_description
1 polymer ?
#
loop_
_entity_poly.entity_id
_entity_poly.type
_entity_poly.pdbx_seq_one_letter_code
_entity_poly.pdbx_strand_id
1 'polypeptide(L)'
;MQKAYDTLCDPQRRAQYDKSKSLDAGSAAKQYAESFADGDIPKQKGMNIVQQMEVAKAEDAKMAGTKGTVSQSGYNMSHSSGFEAWLRNQKGLGNTGFYTAEDLLRSKRGGIQASDDTATFLPSLSTTAVCYDKHGPPDDVLYVDKSRQLPDKLAHGEVLVHMLAACVNDEDLLRVQTSLSVLNDFAPFNRTSNKWEKEELPAVVGVEGVGVVLATAQNVPGLSKYALEVKDWVIAMPDARMAPIGCWGTLCVCDSSRLLKVPAAMLPLQHYACSRSLATAYRLLEDYGNVKPGDTVIQNAADLPTGQAVIQLCKMLKIRTINLVPDDASFDRTKELLMEIGATMVLKDTTNVVAFLKDIGTEMPRLAIDGMGGEAGKRLA
;
A
#
# COMPACT_ATOMS: atom_id res chain seq x y z
N MET A 1 27.90 2.08 -15.43
CA MET A 1 27.53 1.95 -14.01
C MET A 1 28.76 1.78 -13.10
N GLN A 2 29.67 0.83 -13.36
CA GLN A 2 30.86 0.61 -12.50
C GLN A 2 31.77 1.84 -12.33
N LYS A 3 32.05 2.61 -13.39
CA LYS A 3 32.86 3.83 -13.31
C LYS A 3 32.21 4.97 -12.50
N ALA A 4 30.88 5.05 -12.48
CA ALA A 4 30.15 6.03 -11.66
C ALA A 4 30.16 5.62 -10.18
N TYR A 5 30.13 4.30 -9.93
CA TYR A 5 30.27 3.69 -8.61
C TYR A 5 31.67 3.94 -8.02
N ASP A 6 32.75 3.72 -8.79
CA ASP A 6 34.13 3.96 -8.35
C ASP A 6 34.42 5.45 -8.05
N THR A 7 33.63 6.36 -8.63
CA THR A 7 33.78 7.81 -8.42
C THR A 7 33.05 8.30 -7.16
N LEU A 8 31.97 7.61 -6.75
CA LEU A 8 31.12 7.99 -5.61
C LEU A 8 31.44 7.23 -4.31
N CYS A 9 32.22 6.16 -4.40
CA CYS A 9 32.74 5.40 -3.26
C CYS A 9 34.14 5.86 -2.80
N ASP A 10 34.83 6.71 -3.57
CA ASP A 10 36.11 7.31 -3.20
C ASP A 10 35.88 8.65 -2.47
N PRO A 11 36.25 8.78 -1.18
CA PRO A 11 36.01 9.98 -0.38
C PRO A 11 36.64 11.25 -0.96
N GLN A 12 37.79 11.15 -1.66
CA GLN A 12 38.48 12.30 -2.25
C GLN A 12 37.82 12.76 -3.55
N ARG A 13 37.33 11.82 -4.36
CA ARG A 13 36.60 12.13 -5.61
C ARG A 13 35.18 12.64 -5.34
N ARG A 14 34.53 12.16 -4.27
CA ARG A 14 33.24 12.67 -3.81
C ARG A 14 33.34 14.12 -3.33
N ALA A 15 34.38 14.47 -2.58
CA ALA A 15 34.65 15.85 -2.18
C ALA A 15 34.94 16.79 -3.38
N GLN A 16 35.54 16.28 -4.47
CA GLN A 16 35.71 17.04 -5.72
C GLN A 16 34.40 17.20 -6.49
N TYR A 17 33.57 16.15 -6.56
CA TYR A 17 32.25 16.20 -7.18
C TYR A 17 31.31 17.19 -6.48
N ASP A 18 31.30 17.18 -5.15
CA ASP A 18 30.48 18.11 -4.34
C ASP A 18 30.98 19.55 -4.44
N LYS A 19 32.29 19.78 -4.64
CA LYS A 19 32.85 21.10 -4.98
C LYS A 19 32.47 21.57 -6.38
N SER A 20 32.38 20.67 -7.36
CA SER A 20 32.04 21.02 -8.76
C SER A 20 30.55 21.36 -8.98
N LYS A 21 29.67 21.09 -8.00
CA LYS A 21 28.24 21.42 -8.10
C LYS A 21 27.90 22.90 -7.89
N SER A 22 28.84 23.75 -7.46
CA SER A 22 28.55 25.16 -7.23
C SER A 22 28.99 26.10 -8.35
N LEU A 23 29.73 25.65 -9.36
CA LEU A 23 30.22 26.52 -10.43
C LEU A 23 30.42 25.69 -11.70
N ASP A 24 29.39 25.57 -12.52
CA ASP A 24 29.53 25.73 -13.96
C ASP A 24 28.17 25.88 -14.63
N ALA A 25 27.95 27.10 -15.10
CA ALA A 25 26.91 27.43 -16.05
C ALA A 25 27.22 26.74 -17.39
N GLY A 26 26.23 26.07 -17.98
CA GLY A 26 26.28 25.67 -19.39
C GLY A 26 26.22 24.17 -19.68
N SER A 27 25.35 23.40 -19.01
CA SER A 27 25.09 22.02 -19.43
C SER A 27 24.01 21.92 -20.51
N ALA A 28 24.14 20.90 -21.35
CA ALA A 28 23.41 20.57 -22.57
C ALA A 28 21.86 20.54 -22.50
N ALA A 29 21.29 20.75 -21.32
CA ALA A 29 19.85 20.94 -21.15
C ALA A 29 19.35 22.27 -21.76
N LYS A 30 20.20 23.29 -21.86
CA LYS A 30 19.83 24.58 -22.47
C LYS A 30 19.88 24.57 -24.01
N GLN A 31 20.73 23.72 -24.61
CA GLN A 31 20.79 23.56 -26.08
C GLN A 31 19.64 22.70 -26.64
N TYR A 32 18.93 21.96 -25.81
CA TYR A 32 17.72 21.24 -26.23
C TYR A 32 16.44 22.10 -26.10
N ALA A 33 16.43 23.07 -25.19
CA ALA A 33 15.30 23.95 -24.94
C ALA A 33 15.20 25.14 -25.92
N GLU A 34 16.27 25.45 -26.66
CA GLU A 34 16.32 26.58 -27.61
C GLU A 34 15.91 26.20 -29.05
N SER A 35 15.37 25.00 -29.29
CA SER A 35 14.90 24.57 -30.62
C SER A 35 13.37 24.57 -30.83
N PHE A 36 12.60 25.08 -29.87
CA PHE A 36 11.13 24.95 -29.90
C PHE A 36 10.32 26.22 -29.62
N ALA A 37 10.92 27.41 -29.58
CA ALA A 37 10.17 28.64 -29.35
C ALA A 37 10.72 29.84 -30.13
N ASP A 38 10.65 29.78 -31.46
CA ASP A 38 10.54 31.01 -32.26
C ASP A 38 9.10 31.49 -32.20
N GLY A 39 8.89 32.66 -31.58
CA GLY A 39 7.58 33.30 -31.46
C GLY A 39 7.69 34.64 -30.74
N ASP A 40 7.86 35.70 -31.52
CA ASP A 40 7.86 37.11 -31.13
C ASP A 40 6.67 37.49 -30.22
N ILE A 41 6.92 38.28 -29.17
CA ILE A 41 5.87 39.01 -28.43
C ILE A 41 6.27 40.50 -28.32
N PRO A 42 5.43 41.45 -28.76
CA PRO A 42 5.73 42.88 -28.67
C PRO A 42 5.46 43.44 -27.26
N LYS A 43 6.28 44.42 -26.86
CA LYS A 43 6.15 45.19 -25.61
C LYS A 43 4.91 46.10 -25.60
N GLN A 44 4.14 46.13 -24.51
CA GLN A 44 3.27 47.26 -24.18
C GLN A 44 3.05 47.50 -22.67
N LYS A 45 2.61 48.73 -22.37
CA LYS A 45 2.76 49.54 -21.14
C LYS A 45 1.85 49.14 -19.97
N GLY A 46 2.27 49.55 -18.76
CA GLY A 46 1.71 49.16 -17.47
C GLY A 46 0.27 49.62 -17.17
N MET A 47 -0.44 48.75 -16.46
CA MET A 47 -1.79 48.96 -15.90
C MET A 47 -1.75 48.97 -14.36
N ASN A 48 -2.75 49.59 -13.74
CA ASN A 48 -2.94 49.63 -12.29
C ASN A 48 -3.59 48.32 -11.76
N ILE A 49 -3.25 47.97 -10.51
CA ILE A 49 -3.57 46.75 -9.75
C ILE A 49 -5.03 46.30 -9.81
N VAL A 50 -6.00 47.22 -9.92
CA VAL A 50 -7.43 46.86 -10.00
C VAL A 50 -7.78 46.18 -11.33
N GLN A 51 -7.16 46.59 -12.44
CA GLN A 51 -7.33 45.93 -13.75
C GLN A 51 -6.56 44.61 -13.84
N GLN A 52 -5.47 44.44 -13.06
CA GLN A 52 -4.74 43.16 -12.97
C GLN A 52 -5.55 42.07 -12.25
N MET A 53 -6.41 42.43 -11.29
CA MET A 53 -7.26 41.47 -10.58
C MET A 53 -8.47 40.99 -11.40
N GLU A 54 -9.00 41.81 -12.33
CA GLU A 54 -10.07 41.39 -13.24
C GLU A 54 -9.55 40.48 -14.37
N VAL A 55 -8.32 40.70 -14.85
CA VAL A 55 -7.67 39.80 -15.82
C VAL A 55 -7.30 38.46 -15.18
N ALA A 56 -6.81 38.45 -13.93
CA ALA A 56 -6.54 37.21 -13.19
C ALA A 56 -7.80 36.38 -12.94
N LYS A 57 -8.94 37.03 -12.66
CA LYS A 57 -10.25 36.35 -12.55
C LYS A 57 -10.74 35.78 -13.89
N ALA A 58 -10.37 36.39 -15.02
CA ALA A 58 -10.73 35.90 -16.35
C ALA A 58 -9.76 34.81 -16.87
N GLU A 59 -8.51 34.78 -16.40
CA GLU A 59 -7.51 33.76 -16.74
C GLU A 59 -7.66 32.47 -15.91
N ASP A 60 -8.03 32.56 -14.63
CA ASP A 60 -8.40 31.39 -13.81
C ASP A 60 -9.63 30.65 -14.40
N ALA A 61 -10.56 31.40 -15.00
CA ALA A 61 -11.72 30.82 -15.69
C ALA A 61 -11.34 30.09 -17.00
N LYS A 62 -10.15 30.34 -17.57
CA LYS A 62 -9.64 29.71 -18.80
C LYS A 62 -8.57 28.63 -18.56
N MET A 63 -7.88 28.64 -17.42
CA MET A 63 -6.93 27.57 -17.03
C MET A 63 -7.57 26.31 -16.43
N ALA A 64 -8.90 26.26 -16.31
CA ALA A 64 -9.62 25.02 -16.00
C ALA A 64 -9.57 23.96 -17.13
N GLY A 65 -8.96 24.27 -18.28
CA GLY A 65 -9.08 23.50 -19.52
C GLY A 65 -7.91 22.63 -19.98
N THR A 66 -6.69 22.73 -19.44
CA THR A 66 -5.52 22.09 -20.11
C THR A 66 -4.57 21.38 -19.15
N LYS A 67 -4.80 20.07 -18.94
CA LYS A 67 -3.85 19.13 -18.31
C LYS A 67 -2.73 18.80 -19.28
N GLY A 68 -1.49 19.15 -18.94
CA GLY A 68 -0.29 18.76 -19.68
C GLY A 68 0.03 17.27 -19.54
N THR A 69 0.12 16.58 -20.67
CA THR A 69 0.52 15.18 -20.83
C THR A 69 2.04 14.99 -20.70
N VAL A 70 2.47 14.02 -19.89
CA VAL A 70 3.81 13.43 -19.97
C VAL A 70 3.68 12.08 -20.66
N SER A 71 4.30 11.94 -21.84
CA SER A 71 4.40 10.69 -22.58
C SER A 71 5.58 9.87 -22.09
N GLN A 72 5.38 8.57 -21.85
CA GLN A 72 6.44 7.58 -22.03
C GLN A 72 5.89 6.42 -22.89
N SER A 73 6.50 6.28 -24.06
CA SER A 73 6.55 5.05 -24.87
C SER A 73 7.14 3.92 -24.03
N GLY A 74 6.71 2.67 -24.05
CA GLY A 74 5.82 1.96 -24.97
C GLY A 74 6.42 0.58 -25.17
N TYR A 75 5.73 -0.48 -24.77
CA TYR A 75 5.80 -1.81 -25.39
C TYR A 75 4.47 -2.53 -25.14
N ASN A 76 3.74 -2.77 -26.23
CA ASN A 76 2.51 -3.57 -26.39
C ASN A 76 1.35 -3.33 -25.42
N MET A 77 0.57 -2.29 -25.72
CA MET A 77 -0.68 -1.97 -25.04
C MET A 77 -1.79 -1.82 -26.10
N SER A 78 -2.89 -2.55 -25.96
CA SER A 78 -4.04 -2.47 -26.88
C SER A 78 -4.65 -1.06 -26.89
N HIS A 79 -5.33 -0.66 -27.97
CA HIS A 79 -5.90 0.69 -28.14
C HIS A 79 -6.74 1.20 -26.95
N SER A 80 -7.40 0.31 -26.19
CA SER A 80 -8.21 0.67 -25.02
C SER A 80 -7.40 0.88 -23.74
N SER A 81 -6.26 0.21 -23.61
CA SER A 81 -5.53 0.12 -22.34
C SER A 81 -4.84 1.42 -21.92
N GLY A 82 -4.42 2.26 -22.87
CA GLY A 82 -3.92 3.61 -22.59
C GLY A 82 -5.03 4.56 -22.11
N PHE A 83 -6.23 4.42 -22.67
CA PHE A 83 -7.40 5.19 -22.27
C PHE A 83 -7.91 4.79 -20.87
N GLU A 84 -7.93 3.48 -20.57
CA GLU A 84 -8.25 2.99 -19.24
C GLU A 84 -7.23 3.40 -18.17
N ALA A 85 -5.94 3.44 -18.51
CA ALA A 85 -4.90 3.93 -17.62
C ALA A 85 -5.06 5.43 -17.34
N TRP A 86 -5.42 6.20 -18.37
CA TRP A 86 -5.75 7.61 -18.26
C TRP A 86 -7.01 7.86 -17.39
N LEU A 87 -8.05 7.03 -17.53
CA LEU A 87 -9.26 7.08 -16.70
C LEU A 87 -8.99 6.76 -15.23
N ARG A 88 -8.13 5.77 -14.94
CA ARG A 88 -7.73 5.41 -13.57
C ARG A 88 -6.95 6.53 -12.89
N ASN A 89 -6.10 7.24 -13.62
CA ASN A 89 -5.31 8.35 -13.09
C ASN A 89 -6.19 9.57 -12.71
N GLN A 90 -7.46 9.60 -13.14
CA GLN A 90 -8.44 10.61 -12.75
C GLN A 90 -9.24 10.24 -11.47
N LYS A 91 -9.22 8.99 -11.01
CA LYS A 91 -9.91 8.57 -9.76
C LYS A 91 -9.35 9.27 -8.50
N GLY A 92 -8.17 9.91 -8.58
CA GLY A 92 -7.51 10.60 -7.47
C GLY A 92 -7.75 12.12 -7.35
N LEU A 93 -8.43 12.76 -8.31
CA LEU A 93 -8.56 14.24 -8.36
C LEU A 93 -9.94 14.65 -8.91
N GLY A 94 -10.97 14.66 -8.05
CA GLY A 94 -12.21 15.40 -8.31
C GLY A 94 -13.53 14.63 -8.21
N ASN A 95 -14.62 15.38 -8.01
CA ASN A 95 -15.99 14.92 -7.71
C ASN A 95 -16.77 14.37 -8.93
N THR A 96 -16.10 14.04 -10.04
CA THR A 96 -16.74 13.45 -11.24
C THR A 96 -16.12 12.07 -11.50
N GLY A 97 -16.67 11.05 -10.86
CA GLY A 97 -16.28 9.66 -11.09
C GLY A 97 -16.85 9.17 -12.43
N PHE A 98 -15.97 8.76 -13.35
CA PHE A 98 -16.39 7.92 -14.47
C PHE A 98 -16.56 6.48 -13.95
N TYR A 99 -17.78 5.97 -14.04
CA TYR A 99 -18.08 4.58 -13.67
C TYR A 99 -17.90 3.68 -14.89
N THR A 100 -17.06 2.65 -14.75
CA THR A 100 -17.06 1.53 -15.71
C THR A 100 -18.32 0.68 -15.51
N ALA A 101 -18.66 -0.16 -16.48
CA ALA A 101 -19.75 -1.13 -16.31
C ALA A 101 -19.51 -2.02 -15.07
N GLU A 102 -18.25 -2.36 -14.79
CA GLU A 102 -17.84 -3.11 -13.58
C GLU A 102 -18.07 -2.29 -12.31
N ASP A 103 -17.74 -1.00 -12.30
CA ASP A 103 -18.03 -0.10 -11.16
C ASP A 103 -19.55 0.04 -10.93
N LEU A 104 -20.37 0.01 -11.97
CA LEU A 104 -21.84 0.05 -11.87
C LEU A 104 -22.44 -1.29 -11.43
N LEU A 105 -21.90 -2.42 -11.87
CA LEU A 105 -22.32 -3.76 -11.43
C LEU A 105 -21.96 -4.00 -9.95
N ARG A 106 -20.86 -3.40 -9.48
CA ARG A 106 -20.40 -3.48 -8.09
C ARG A 106 -21.04 -2.45 -7.15
N SER A 107 -21.73 -1.42 -7.66
CA SER A 107 -22.25 -0.36 -6.80
C SER A 107 -23.54 -0.79 -6.07
N LYS A 108 -23.52 -0.76 -4.73
CA LYS A 108 -24.72 -1.03 -3.91
C LYS A 108 -25.80 0.06 -4.01
N ARG A 109 -25.51 1.23 -4.60
CA ARG A 109 -26.45 2.36 -4.74
C ARG A 109 -26.61 2.75 -6.22
N GLY A 110 -27.76 2.41 -6.82
CA GLY A 110 -28.10 2.77 -8.19
C GLY A 110 -27.33 1.98 -9.27
N GLY A 111 -26.72 0.85 -8.89
CA GLY A 111 -26.00 -0.04 -9.80
C GLY A 111 -26.91 -0.85 -10.72
N ILE A 112 -26.33 -1.30 -11.83
CA ILE A 112 -26.97 -2.29 -12.70
C ILE A 112 -26.89 -3.62 -11.95
N GLN A 113 -28.01 -4.31 -11.74
CA GLN A 113 -27.98 -5.64 -11.13
C GLN A 113 -27.62 -6.69 -12.18
N ALA A 114 -26.71 -7.57 -11.82
CA ALA A 114 -26.43 -8.78 -12.59
C ALA A 114 -27.71 -9.62 -12.70
N SER A 115 -28.06 -10.03 -13.92
CA SER A 115 -29.16 -10.98 -14.14
C SER A 115 -28.78 -12.37 -13.63
N ASP A 116 -29.79 -13.18 -13.28
CA ASP A 116 -29.57 -14.57 -12.83
C ASP A 116 -28.77 -15.40 -13.85
N ASP A 117 -28.78 -15.02 -15.13
CA ASP A 117 -28.00 -15.64 -16.22
C ASP A 117 -26.46 -15.50 -16.08
N THR A 118 -25.98 -14.66 -15.16
CA THR A 118 -24.55 -14.45 -14.88
C THR A 118 -24.10 -15.00 -13.52
N ALA A 119 -25.04 -15.60 -12.77
CA ALA A 119 -24.75 -16.19 -11.48
C ALA A 119 -24.22 -17.63 -11.62
N THR A 120 -23.23 -18.00 -10.81
CA THR A 120 -22.81 -19.41 -10.67
C THR A 120 -23.46 -19.99 -9.44
N PHE A 121 -24.36 -20.95 -9.60
CA PHE A 121 -24.92 -21.69 -8.47
C PHE A 121 -23.84 -22.57 -7.82
N LEU A 122 -23.75 -22.47 -6.50
CA LEU A 122 -22.90 -23.30 -5.68
C LEU A 122 -23.71 -24.51 -5.18
N PRO A 123 -23.08 -25.68 -5.00
CA PRO A 123 -23.71 -26.73 -4.20
C PRO A 123 -23.97 -26.22 -2.78
N SER A 124 -24.87 -26.87 -2.05
CA SER A 124 -25.05 -26.56 -0.62
C SER A 124 -23.72 -26.85 0.11
N LEU A 125 -23.05 -25.78 0.51
CA LEU A 125 -21.74 -25.81 1.15
C LEU A 125 -21.86 -25.17 2.53
N SER A 126 -21.24 -25.82 3.50
CA SER A 126 -20.96 -25.24 4.81
C SER A 126 -19.47 -25.02 4.99
N THR A 127 -19.13 -24.03 5.79
CA THR A 127 -17.75 -23.67 6.13
C THR A 127 -17.59 -23.63 7.64
N THR A 128 -16.39 -23.97 8.12
CA THR A 128 -15.99 -23.67 9.49
C THR A 128 -15.34 -22.30 9.52
N ALA A 129 -15.82 -21.39 10.36
CA ALA A 129 -15.32 -20.02 10.46
C ALA A 129 -15.37 -19.48 11.89
N VAL A 130 -14.44 -18.60 12.22
CA VAL A 130 -14.44 -17.83 13.47
C VAL A 130 -15.31 -16.58 13.26
N CYS A 131 -16.34 -16.43 14.06
CA CYS A 131 -17.39 -15.43 13.89
C CYS A 131 -17.63 -14.61 15.16
N TYR A 132 -18.36 -13.50 15.01
CA TYR A 132 -18.92 -12.70 16.10
C TYR A 132 -20.24 -12.05 15.68
N ASP A 133 -21.17 -11.96 16.63
CA ASP A 133 -22.52 -11.41 16.40
C ASP A 133 -22.65 -9.97 16.89
N LYS A 134 -21.69 -9.52 17.72
CA LYS A 134 -21.61 -8.19 18.30
C LYS A 134 -20.16 -7.84 18.56
N HIS A 135 -19.84 -6.55 18.55
CA HIS A 135 -18.51 -6.08 18.95
C HIS A 135 -18.32 -6.21 20.47
N GLY A 136 -17.09 -6.49 20.90
CA GLY A 136 -16.73 -6.61 22.31
C GLY A 136 -15.37 -7.27 22.52
N PRO A 137 -14.95 -7.50 23.78
CA PRO A 137 -13.70 -8.19 24.08
C PRO A 137 -13.63 -9.53 23.31
N PRO A 138 -12.53 -9.84 22.58
CA PRO A 138 -12.49 -10.98 21.66
C PRO A 138 -12.80 -12.31 22.36
N ASP A 139 -12.31 -12.48 23.59
CA ASP A 139 -12.54 -13.68 24.41
C ASP A 139 -14.03 -13.90 24.77
N ASP A 140 -14.83 -12.82 24.77
CA ASP A 140 -16.25 -12.87 25.14
C ASP A 140 -17.17 -13.04 23.93
N VAL A 141 -16.74 -12.61 22.74
CA VAL A 141 -17.62 -12.51 21.56
C VAL A 141 -17.25 -13.44 20.41
N LEU A 142 -16.02 -13.94 20.35
CA LEU A 142 -15.59 -14.86 19.31
C LEU A 142 -16.10 -16.28 19.57
N TYR A 143 -16.59 -16.91 18.51
CA TYR A 143 -16.97 -18.32 18.55
C TYR A 143 -16.66 -19.00 17.21
N VAL A 144 -16.58 -20.33 17.22
CA VAL A 144 -16.39 -21.13 16.01
C VAL A 144 -17.74 -21.65 15.53
N ASP A 145 -18.21 -21.13 14.40
CA ASP A 145 -19.32 -21.75 13.66
C ASP A 145 -18.75 -22.85 12.77
N LYS A 146 -19.09 -24.11 13.06
CA LYS A 146 -18.59 -25.28 12.32
C LYS A 146 -19.38 -25.56 11.04
N SER A 147 -20.56 -24.95 10.88
CA SER A 147 -21.51 -25.28 9.82
C SER A 147 -22.15 -24.03 9.20
N ARG A 148 -21.40 -22.94 9.13
CA ARG A 148 -21.86 -21.67 8.56
C ARG A 148 -22.25 -21.90 7.10
N GLN A 149 -23.47 -21.55 6.74
CA GLN A 149 -23.95 -21.68 5.36
C GLN A 149 -23.32 -20.59 4.48
N LEU A 150 -22.84 -20.99 3.31
CA LEU A 150 -22.43 -20.06 2.26
C LEU A 150 -23.62 -19.71 1.35
N PRO A 151 -23.55 -18.59 0.61
CA PRO A 151 -24.53 -18.29 -0.43
C PRO A 151 -24.69 -19.45 -1.41
N ASP A 152 -25.90 -19.64 -1.93
CA ASP A 152 -26.24 -20.67 -2.91
C ASP A 152 -25.84 -20.28 -4.34
N LYS A 153 -25.46 -19.01 -4.56
CA LYS A 153 -24.93 -18.52 -5.84
C LYS A 153 -23.85 -17.46 -5.62
N LEU A 154 -22.89 -17.42 -6.54
CA LEU A 154 -21.92 -16.33 -6.69
C LEU A 154 -22.56 -15.22 -7.52
N ALA A 155 -22.60 -14.01 -6.98
CA ALA A 155 -22.98 -12.82 -7.73
C ALA A 155 -21.86 -12.41 -8.70
N HIS A 156 -22.16 -11.50 -9.63
CA HIS A 156 -21.18 -11.01 -10.60
C HIS A 156 -19.94 -10.44 -9.89
N GLY A 157 -18.75 -10.88 -10.32
CA GLY A 157 -17.47 -10.47 -9.75
C GLY A 157 -17.07 -11.21 -8.47
N GLU A 158 -17.95 -12.03 -7.90
CA GLU A 158 -17.63 -12.86 -6.73
C GLU A 158 -16.90 -14.15 -7.12
N VAL A 159 -16.08 -14.60 -6.18
CA VAL A 159 -15.36 -15.87 -6.25
C VAL A 159 -15.50 -16.62 -4.93
N LEU A 160 -15.52 -17.94 -5.01
CA LEU A 160 -15.37 -18.83 -3.87
C LEU A 160 -13.90 -19.17 -3.70
N VAL A 161 -13.36 -18.90 -2.52
CA VAL A 161 -11.95 -19.14 -2.18
C VAL A 161 -11.87 -20.17 -1.06
N HIS A 162 -11.00 -21.17 -1.24
CA HIS A 162 -10.55 -22.02 -0.16
C HIS A 162 -9.34 -21.39 0.53
N MET A 163 -9.52 -20.96 1.77
CA MET A 163 -8.43 -20.37 2.53
C MET A 163 -7.46 -21.46 2.98
N LEU A 164 -6.18 -21.27 2.67
CA LEU A 164 -5.09 -22.17 3.06
C LEU A 164 -4.48 -21.77 4.40
N ALA A 165 -4.33 -20.47 4.63
CA ALA A 165 -3.83 -19.90 5.87
C ALA A 165 -4.28 -18.44 6.00
N ALA A 166 -4.47 -17.99 7.24
CA ALA A 166 -4.72 -16.59 7.57
C ALA A 166 -3.71 -16.14 8.63
N CYS A 167 -3.29 -14.88 8.54
CA CYS A 167 -2.49 -14.27 9.59
C CYS A 167 -3.42 -13.77 10.70
N VAL A 168 -2.92 -13.82 11.94
CA VAL A 168 -3.58 -13.24 13.10
C VAL A 168 -2.86 -11.93 13.42
N ASN A 169 -3.54 -10.81 13.24
CA ASN A 169 -2.99 -9.48 13.47
C ASN A 169 -3.82 -8.70 14.50
N ASP A 170 -3.21 -7.68 15.11
CA ASP A 170 -3.90 -6.82 16.08
C ASP A 170 -5.13 -6.12 15.48
N GLU A 171 -5.10 -5.85 14.18
CA GLU A 171 -6.25 -5.28 13.46
C GLU A 171 -7.47 -6.22 13.48
N ASP A 172 -7.26 -7.54 13.42
CA ASP A 172 -8.36 -8.51 13.49
C ASP A 172 -9.08 -8.37 14.83
N LEU A 173 -8.31 -8.30 15.92
CA LEU A 173 -8.84 -8.14 17.28
C LEU A 173 -9.49 -6.77 17.48
N LEU A 174 -8.90 -5.71 16.94
CA LEU A 174 -9.44 -4.36 17.04
C LEU A 174 -10.81 -4.24 16.36
N ARG A 175 -10.98 -4.86 15.18
CA ARG A 175 -12.25 -4.87 14.43
C ARG A 175 -13.34 -5.66 15.17
N VAL A 176 -12.97 -6.76 15.82
CA VAL A 176 -13.88 -7.52 16.68
C VAL A 176 -14.30 -6.67 17.90
N GLN A 177 -13.35 -5.96 18.52
CA GLN A 177 -13.61 -5.12 19.68
C GLN A 177 -14.50 -3.93 19.37
N THR A 178 -14.31 -3.28 18.22
CA THR A 178 -15.02 -2.04 17.89
C THR A 178 -15.12 -1.87 16.38
N SER A 179 -16.31 -1.49 15.90
CA SER A 179 -16.49 -1.11 14.50
C SER A 179 -15.61 0.10 14.17
N LEU A 180 -14.70 -0.05 13.21
CA LEU A 180 -13.86 1.05 12.74
C LEU A 180 -14.64 2.19 12.09
N SER A 181 -15.94 1.99 11.79
CA SER A 181 -16.84 3.08 11.37
C SER A 181 -16.92 4.22 12.40
N VAL A 182 -16.59 3.95 13.68
CA VAL A 182 -16.49 4.97 14.74
C VAL A 182 -15.48 6.07 14.38
N LEU A 183 -14.41 5.74 13.63
CA LEU A 183 -13.41 6.71 13.19
C LEU A 183 -14.01 7.78 12.28
N ASN A 184 -15.13 7.50 11.61
CA ASN A 184 -15.81 8.48 10.76
C ASN A 184 -16.30 9.72 11.50
N ASP A 185 -16.42 9.65 12.83
CA ASP A 185 -16.91 10.73 13.68
C ASP A 185 -15.77 11.61 14.23
N PHE A 186 -14.52 11.15 14.17
CA PHE A 186 -13.35 11.82 14.74
C PHE A 186 -12.46 12.47 13.69
N ALA A 187 -11.82 13.59 14.05
CA ALA A 187 -10.81 14.21 13.19
C ALA A 187 -9.54 13.35 13.12
N PRO A 188 -8.82 13.34 11.98
CA PRO A 188 -9.11 14.07 10.75
C PRO A 188 -10.16 13.39 9.85
N PHE A 189 -10.51 12.13 10.12
CA PHE A 189 -11.31 11.27 9.26
C PHE A 189 -12.73 11.78 9.01
N ASN A 190 -13.32 12.47 10.00
CA ASN A 190 -14.63 13.10 9.88
C ASN A 190 -14.72 14.15 8.77
N ARG A 191 -13.60 14.78 8.40
CA ARG A 191 -13.50 15.81 7.35
C ARG A 191 -13.15 15.27 5.97
N THR A 192 -12.87 13.99 5.85
CA THR A 192 -12.50 13.38 4.56
C THR A 192 -13.70 12.66 3.93
N SER A 193 -13.70 12.52 2.60
CA SER A 193 -14.61 11.63 1.88
C SER A 193 -14.25 10.14 2.04
N ASN A 194 -13.11 9.86 2.65
CA ASN A 194 -12.55 8.53 2.86
C ASN A 194 -13.15 7.92 4.13
N LYS A 195 -14.37 7.36 4.02
CA LYS A 195 -15.11 6.81 5.16
C LYS A 195 -14.89 5.30 5.31
N TRP A 196 -14.89 4.84 6.55
CA TRP A 196 -14.89 3.43 6.93
C TRP A 196 -16.29 2.86 6.76
N GLU A 197 -16.38 1.72 6.09
CA GLU A 197 -17.61 0.99 5.89
C GLU A 197 -18.04 0.29 7.18
N LYS A 198 -19.35 0.26 7.41
CA LYS A 198 -19.91 -0.52 8.51
C LYS A 198 -19.94 -1.99 8.11
N GLU A 199 -19.44 -2.83 8.99
CA GLU A 199 -19.53 -4.28 8.84
C GLU A 199 -20.93 -4.79 9.20
N GLU A 200 -21.40 -5.78 8.44
CA GLU A 200 -22.67 -6.47 8.70
C GLU A 200 -22.42 -7.69 9.60
N LEU A 201 -23.16 -7.75 10.72
CA LEU A 201 -23.07 -8.86 11.68
C LEU A 201 -24.22 -9.86 11.43
N PRO A 202 -23.99 -11.18 11.62
CA PRO A 202 -22.77 -11.81 12.12
C PRO A 202 -21.64 -11.87 11.08
N ALA A 203 -20.44 -11.46 11.48
CA ALA A 203 -19.27 -11.37 10.60
C ALA A 203 -18.25 -12.49 10.85
N VAL A 204 -17.43 -12.76 9.84
CA VAL A 204 -16.27 -13.65 9.93
C VAL A 204 -15.02 -12.80 10.13
N VAL A 205 -14.17 -13.18 11.08
CA VAL A 205 -12.92 -12.46 11.40
C VAL A 205 -11.87 -12.67 10.30
N GLY A 206 -10.89 -11.79 10.21
CA GLY A 206 -9.71 -11.99 9.37
C GLY A 206 -9.65 -11.01 8.20
N VAL A 207 -8.67 -10.12 8.23
CA VAL A 207 -8.38 -9.19 7.13
C VAL A 207 -7.40 -9.76 6.10
N GLU A 208 -6.58 -10.73 6.50
CA GLU A 208 -5.45 -11.21 5.70
C GLU A 208 -5.39 -12.73 5.64
N GLY A 209 -5.07 -13.23 4.45
CA GLY A 209 -4.82 -14.64 4.24
C GLY A 209 -4.48 -14.96 2.80
N VAL A 210 -4.15 -16.23 2.59
CA VAL A 210 -3.87 -16.82 1.30
C VAL A 210 -4.83 -17.98 1.04
N GLY A 211 -5.31 -18.07 -0.18
CA GLY A 211 -6.26 -19.09 -0.59
C GLY A 211 -6.13 -19.50 -2.04
N VAL A 212 -6.98 -20.43 -2.44
CA VAL A 212 -7.09 -20.92 -3.82
C VAL A 212 -8.53 -20.75 -4.29
N VAL A 213 -8.69 -20.20 -5.49
CA VAL A 213 -10.02 -20.02 -6.10
C VAL A 213 -10.62 -21.39 -6.45
N LEU A 214 -11.80 -21.67 -5.91
CA LEU A 214 -12.56 -22.90 -6.21
C LEU A 214 -13.64 -22.69 -7.29
N ALA A 215 -14.25 -21.51 -7.31
CA ALA A 215 -15.28 -21.17 -8.28
C ALA A 215 -15.31 -19.66 -8.55
N THR A 216 -15.79 -19.29 -9.72
CA THR A 216 -15.97 -17.90 -10.16
C THR A 216 -17.39 -17.74 -10.69
N ALA A 217 -17.94 -16.52 -10.66
CA ALA A 217 -19.15 -16.20 -11.41
C ALA A 217 -18.99 -16.51 -12.92
N GLN A 218 -20.03 -17.05 -13.57
CA GLN A 218 -20.01 -17.41 -14.99
C GLN A 218 -20.01 -16.16 -15.86
N ASN A 219 -19.31 -16.22 -17.01
CA ASN A 219 -19.27 -15.14 -17.99
C ASN A 219 -18.87 -13.79 -17.39
N VAL A 220 -17.73 -13.70 -16.69
CA VAL A 220 -17.03 -12.41 -16.58
C VAL A 220 -16.39 -12.18 -17.95
N PRO A 221 -17.01 -11.43 -18.88
CA PRO A 221 -16.49 -11.31 -20.23
C PRO A 221 -15.13 -10.64 -20.12
N GLY A 222 -14.11 -11.27 -20.70
CA GLY A 222 -12.73 -10.82 -20.61
C GLY A 222 -12.60 -9.35 -20.99
N LEU A 223 -12.24 -8.52 -20.01
CA LEU A 223 -11.63 -7.18 -20.15
C LEU A 223 -11.33 -6.53 -18.78
N SER A 224 -11.04 -7.32 -17.75
CA SER A 224 -10.60 -6.77 -16.46
C SER A 224 -9.30 -7.44 -16.03
N LYS A 225 -8.31 -6.61 -15.69
CA LYS A 225 -6.99 -6.93 -15.15
C LYS A 225 -7.02 -7.87 -13.91
N TYR A 226 -8.22 -8.19 -13.42
CA TYR A 226 -8.52 -8.91 -12.19
C TYR A 226 -9.30 -10.22 -12.43
N ALA A 227 -9.37 -10.71 -13.67
CA ALA A 227 -9.97 -12.02 -13.94
C ALA A 227 -9.18 -13.12 -13.23
N LEU A 228 -9.81 -13.71 -12.20
CA LEU A 228 -9.30 -14.87 -11.50
C LEU A 228 -9.86 -16.13 -12.14
N GLU A 229 -9.06 -17.18 -12.18
CA GLU A 229 -9.44 -18.50 -12.66
C GLU A 229 -9.47 -19.50 -11.53
N VAL A 230 -10.25 -20.56 -11.68
CA VAL A 230 -10.24 -21.69 -10.75
C VAL A 230 -8.81 -22.26 -10.67
N LYS A 231 -8.36 -22.54 -9.43
CA LYS A 231 -6.99 -22.93 -9.03
C LYS A 231 -5.98 -21.79 -8.91
N ASP A 232 -6.35 -20.55 -9.21
CA ASP A 232 -5.46 -19.42 -8.92
C ASP A 232 -5.23 -19.29 -7.43
N TRP A 233 -3.95 -19.11 -7.06
CA TRP A 233 -3.58 -18.72 -5.71
C TRP A 233 -3.77 -17.23 -5.56
N VAL A 234 -4.37 -16.83 -4.45
CA VAL A 234 -4.74 -15.45 -4.17
C VAL A 234 -4.38 -15.07 -2.76
N ILE A 235 -4.00 -13.81 -2.58
CA ILE A 235 -3.89 -13.18 -1.25
C ILE A 235 -4.99 -12.13 -1.09
N ALA A 236 -5.50 -12.01 0.13
CA ALA A 236 -6.42 -10.96 0.52
C ALA A 236 -5.72 -9.60 0.55
N MET A 237 -6.20 -8.64 -0.24
CA MET A 237 -5.69 -7.26 -0.30
C MET A 237 -6.84 -6.25 -0.21
N PRO A 238 -7.64 -6.26 0.87
CA PRO A 238 -8.75 -5.33 0.98
C PRO A 238 -8.25 -3.89 1.25
N ASP A 239 -9.00 -2.90 0.78
CA ASP A 239 -8.90 -1.55 1.31
C ASP A 239 -9.19 -1.58 2.81
N ALA A 240 -8.29 -1.03 3.62
CA ALA A 240 -8.41 -1.01 5.08
C ALA A 240 -9.69 -0.32 5.58
N ARG A 241 -10.37 0.47 4.74
CA ARG A 241 -11.64 1.13 5.10
C ARG A 241 -12.86 0.24 4.85
N MET A 242 -12.73 -0.81 4.07
CA MET A 242 -13.82 -1.74 3.81
C MET A 242 -14.02 -2.72 4.97
N ALA A 243 -15.18 -3.36 5.02
CA ALA A 243 -15.41 -4.52 5.89
C ALA A 243 -14.38 -5.62 5.57
N PRO A 244 -13.91 -6.43 6.54
CA PRO A 244 -12.93 -7.48 6.28
C PRO A 244 -13.43 -8.51 5.25
N ILE A 245 -12.51 -9.29 4.65
CA ILE A 245 -12.88 -10.41 3.77
C ILE A 245 -13.42 -11.59 4.57
N GLY A 246 -12.98 -11.75 5.82
CA GLY A 246 -13.34 -12.89 6.65
C GLY A 246 -12.43 -14.09 6.37
N CYS A 247 -11.13 -13.90 6.52
CA CYS A 247 -10.11 -14.90 6.19
C CYS A 247 -10.00 -16.04 7.22
N TRP A 248 -10.56 -15.90 8.43
CA TRP A 248 -10.53 -16.92 9.48
C TRP A 248 -11.65 -17.95 9.29
N GLY A 249 -11.70 -18.55 8.11
CA GLY A 249 -12.62 -19.64 7.79
C GLY A 249 -12.08 -20.51 6.68
N THR A 250 -12.60 -21.74 6.56
CA THR A 250 -12.11 -22.71 5.56
C THR A 250 -12.45 -22.32 4.12
N LEU A 251 -13.54 -21.59 3.94
CA LEU A 251 -14.06 -21.09 2.67
C LEU A 251 -14.58 -19.66 2.86
N CYS A 252 -14.40 -18.83 1.86
CA CYS A 252 -14.91 -17.46 1.82
C CYS A 252 -15.46 -17.13 0.42
N VAL A 253 -16.62 -16.46 0.37
CA VAL A 253 -17.12 -15.81 -0.85
C VAL A 253 -16.82 -14.33 -0.76
N CYS A 254 -16.11 -13.80 -1.75
CA CYS A 254 -15.77 -12.38 -1.78
C CYS A 254 -15.61 -11.85 -3.21
N ASP A 255 -15.62 -10.52 -3.35
CA ASP A 255 -15.37 -9.87 -4.63
C ASP A 255 -13.91 -10.05 -5.06
N SER A 256 -13.72 -10.49 -6.31
CA SER A 256 -12.41 -10.75 -6.93
C SER A 256 -11.46 -9.55 -6.92
N SER A 257 -11.96 -8.30 -6.94
CA SER A 257 -11.12 -7.09 -6.91
C SER A 257 -10.40 -6.88 -5.58
N ARG A 258 -10.84 -7.59 -4.52
CA ARG A 258 -10.24 -7.55 -3.18
C ARG A 258 -9.13 -8.58 -3.03
N LEU A 259 -8.83 -9.31 -4.09
CA LEU A 259 -7.84 -10.38 -4.11
C LEU A 259 -6.73 -10.04 -5.12
N LEU A 260 -5.52 -10.49 -4.82
CA LEU A 260 -4.40 -10.42 -5.75
C LEU A 260 -3.93 -11.83 -6.10
N LYS A 261 -3.92 -12.15 -7.40
CA LYS A 261 -3.33 -13.39 -7.91
C LYS A 261 -1.84 -13.42 -7.63
N VAL A 262 -1.35 -14.53 -7.08
CA VAL A 262 0.06 -14.79 -6.81
C VAL A 262 0.51 -16.10 -7.44
N PRO A 263 1.80 -16.26 -7.77
CA PRO A 263 2.32 -17.54 -8.20
C PRO A 263 2.11 -18.60 -7.11
N ALA A 264 1.64 -19.79 -7.48
CA ALA A 264 1.50 -20.87 -6.53
C ALA A 264 2.88 -21.29 -5.97
N ALA A 265 2.98 -21.44 -4.65
CA ALA A 265 4.16 -21.98 -3.96
C ALA A 265 5.51 -21.30 -4.26
N MET A 266 5.54 -20.02 -4.65
CA MET A 266 6.80 -19.27 -4.79
C MET A 266 7.38 -18.85 -3.43
N LEU A 267 6.52 -18.65 -2.41
CA LEU A 267 6.92 -18.41 -1.02
C LEU A 267 6.33 -19.46 -0.08
N PRO A 268 6.93 -19.68 1.10
CA PRO A 268 6.29 -20.43 2.18
C PRO A 268 4.88 -19.92 2.46
N LEU A 269 3.97 -20.83 2.78
CA LEU A 269 2.55 -20.52 2.97
C LEU A 269 2.33 -19.41 4.01
N GLN A 270 3.11 -19.44 5.10
CA GLN A 270 3.03 -18.45 6.17
C GLN A 270 3.42 -17.04 5.68
N HIS A 271 4.36 -16.94 4.74
CA HIS A 271 4.76 -15.64 4.18
C HIS A 271 3.68 -15.07 3.26
N TYR A 272 2.96 -15.92 2.52
CA TYR A 272 1.77 -15.48 1.80
C TYR A 272 0.66 -15.03 2.75
N ALA A 273 0.45 -15.77 3.84
CA ALA A 273 -0.54 -15.40 4.85
C ALA A 273 -0.22 -14.05 5.51
N CYS A 274 1.06 -13.66 5.62
CA CYS A 274 1.55 -12.38 6.16
C CYS A 274 2.02 -11.39 5.06
N SER A 275 1.48 -11.50 3.84
CA SER A 275 1.84 -10.67 2.69
C SER A 275 1.75 -9.15 2.91
N ARG A 276 0.83 -8.66 3.75
CA ARG A 276 0.66 -7.24 4.07
C ARG A 276 1.87 -6.69 4.81
N SER A 277 2.46 -7.44 5.74
CA SER A 277 3.69 -7.03 6.42
C SER A 277 4.84 -6.87 5.42
N LEU A 278 4.97 -7.79 4.47
CA LEU A 278 5.96 -7.71 3.39
C LEU A 278 5.73 -6.50 2.49
N ALA A 279 4.48 -6.28 2.07
CA ALA A 279 4.11 -5.14 1.23
C ALA A 279 4.33 -3.80 1.95
N THR A 280 4.01 -3.74 3.25
CA THR A 280 4.20 -2.56 4.09
C THR A 280 5.68 -2.22 4.22
N ALA A 281 6.53 -3.20 4.53
CA ALA A 281 7.97 -3.01 4.62
C ALA A 281 8.56 -2.45 3.31
N TYR A 282 8.13 -3.00 2.17
CA TYR A 282 8.59 -2.52 0.86
C TYR A 282 8.12 -1.08 0.57
N ARG A 283 6.85 -0.75 0.84
CA ARG A 283 6.32 0.61 0.65
C ARG A 283 7.00 1.64 1.56
N LEU A 284 7.28 1.29 2.82
CA LEU A 284 7.98 2.19 3.73
C LEU A 284 9.37 2.59 3.23
N LEU A 285 10.10 1.66 2.61
CA LEU A 285 11.44 1.92 2.07
C LEU A 285 11.42 2.60 0.69
N GLU A 286 10.47 2.23 -0.18
CA GLU A 286 10.37 2.76 -1.54
C GLU A 286 9.80 4.18 -1.54
N ASP A 287 8.73 4.41 -0.78
CA ASP A 287 7.92 5.61 -0.92
C ASP A 287 8.46 6.78 -0.06
N TYR A 288 9.31 6.49 0.93
CA TYR A 288 9.79 7.47 1.92
C TYR A 288 11.33 7.51 2.03
N GLY A 289 11.85 8.65 2.48
CA GLY A 289 13.27 8.84 2.80
C GLY A 289 14.24 8.89 1.61
N ASN A 290 13.87 8.35 0.43
CA ASN A 290 14.75 8.18 -0.73
C ASN A 290 16.07 7.52 -0.32
N VAL A 291 15.96 6.38 0.35
CA VAL A 291 17.07 5.65 0.96
C VAL A 291 17.93 5.00 -0.12
N LYS A 292 19.26 5.11 0.00
CA LYS A 292 20.23 4.61 -0.97
C LYS A 292 21.19 3.61 -0.33
N PRO A 293 21.86 2.76 -1.14
CA PRO A 293 22.95 1.92 -0.64
C PRO A 293 23.98 2.73 0.17
N GLY A 294 24.30 2.26 1.37
CA GLY A 294 25.18 2.91 2.34
C GLY A 294 24.47 3.78 3.39
N ASP A 295 23.23 4.20 3.13
CA ASP A 295 22.42 4.94 4.10
C ASP A 295 22.05 4.03 5.29
N THR A 296 21.61 4.66 6.38
CA THR A 296 21.14 3.97 7.58
C THR A 296 19.65 4.23 7.77
N VAL A 297 18.89 3.18 8.07
CA VAL A 297 17.49 3.25 8.51
C VAL A 297 17.43 2.85 9.98
N ILE A 298 16.64 3.56 10.79
CA ILE A 298 16.33 3.18 12.16
C ILE A 298 14.86 2.76 12.26
N GLN A 299 14.57 1.73 13.05
CA GLN A 299 13.20 1.30 13.32
C GLN A 299 13.04 0.79 14.75
N ASN A 300 11.84 0.95 15.30
CA ASN A 300 11.38 0.19 16.46
C ASN A 300 10.49 -0.98 16.01
N ALA A 301 10.06 -1.82 16.96
CA ALA A 301 9.27 -3.03 16.68
C ALA A 301 9.93 -3.94 15.61
N ALA A 302 11.26 -4.02 15.65
CA ALA A 302 12.04 -4.72 14.62
C ALA A 302 11.86 -6.24 14.66
N ASP A 303 11.36 -6.77 15.78
CA ASP A 303 11.02 -8.16 16.03
C ASP A 303 9.67 -8.57 15.41
N LEU A 304 8.82 -7.61 15.02
CA LEU A 304 7.56 -7.89 14.34
C LEU A 304 7.77 -8.23 12.85
N PRO A 305 6.81 -8.91 12.18
CA PRO A 305 6.96 -9.35 10.79
C PRO A 305 7.36 -8.24 9.80
N THR A 306 6.78 -7.04 9.95
CA THR A 306 7.14 -5.87 9.13
C THR A 306 8.59 -5.45 9.36
N GLY A 307 9.03 -5.40 10.63
CA GLY A 307 10.39 -5.00 10.98
C GLY A 307 11.46 -6.00 10.50
N GLN A 308 11.17 -7.29 10.61
CA GLN A 308 12.02 -8.36 10.06
C GLN A 308 12.10 -8.30 8.53
N ALA A 309 11.01 -7.94 7.86
CA ALA A 309 11.00 -7.74 6.41
C ALA A 309 11.82 -6.51 6.00
N VAL A 310 11.73 -5.39 6.74
CA VAL A 310 12.57 -4.20 6.54
C VAL A 310 14.05 -4.56 6.64
N ILE A 311 14.46 -5.36 7.64
CA ILE A 311 15.86 -5.79 7.80
C ILE A 311 16.36 -6.53 6.57
N GLN A 312 15.61 -7.51 6.09
CA GLN A 312 16.00 -8.33 4.95
C GLN A 312 16.05 -7.51 3.64
N LEU A 313 15.07 -6.62 3.42
CA LEU A 313 15.08 -5.70 2.29
C LEU A 313 16.29 -4.76 2.33
N CYS A 314 16.58 -4.16 3.49
CA CYS A 314 17.74 -3.30 3.66
C CYS A 314 19.05 -4.05 3.41
N LYS A 315 19.19 -5.30 3.89
CA LYS A 315 20.35 -6.16 3.59
C LYS A 315 20.55 -6.33 2.08
N MET A 316 19.48 -6.65 1.34
CA MET A 316 19.52 -6.81 -0.13
C MET A 316 19.88 -5.50 -0.85
N LEU A 317 19.40 -4.38 -0.34
CA LEU A 317 19.63 -3.04 -0.87
C LEU A 317 20.95 -2.40 -0.39
N LYS A 318 21.74 -3.11 0.42
CA LYS A 318 22.98 -2.63 1.04
C LYS A 318 22.78 -1.37 1.89
N ILE A 319 21.65 -1.30 2.59
CA ILE A 319 21.27 -0.27 3.55
C ILE A 319 21.56 -0.80 4.96
N ARG A 320 22.13 0.03 5.82
CA ARG A 320 22.40 -0.32 7.22
C ARG A 320 21.14 -0.14 8.07
N THR A 321 20.97 -0.98 9.10
CA THR A 321 19.79 -0.92 9.98
C THR A 321 20.15 -0.81 11.45
N ILE A 322 19.49 0.11 12.15
CA ILE A 322 19.47 0.18 13.61
C ILE A 322 18.08 -0.28 14.06
N ASN A 323 18.05 -1.35 14.83
CA ASN A 323 16.82 -2.08 15.13
C ASN A 323 16.59 -2.05 16.64
N LEU A 324 15.55 -1.34 17.07
CA LEU A 324 15.17 -1.26 18.48
C LEU A 324 14.17 -2.37 18.78
N VAL A 325 14.46 -3.14 19.84
CA VAL A 325 13.62 -4.24 20.33
C VAL A 325 13.42 -4.13 21.85
N PRO A 326 12.34 -4.70 22.41
CA PRO A 326 12.05 -4.61 23.84
C PRO A 326 13.23 -4.97 24.74
N ASP A 327 13.37 -4.22 25.85
CA ASP A 327 14.38 -4.46 26.88
C ASP A 327 13.83 -5.46 27.92
N ASP A 328 13.73 -6.73 27.51
CA ASP A 328 13.24 -7.82 28.36
C ASP A 328 14.13 -9.06 28.28
N ALA A 329 13.72 -10.14 28.96
CA ALA A 329 14.47 -11.39 29.02
C ALA A 329 14.66 -12.09 27.66
N SER A 330 13.88 -11.70 26.64
CA SER A 330 14.00 -12.24 25.28
C SER A 330 15.02 -11.49 24.41
N PHE A 331 15.54 -10.34 24.88
CA PHE A 331 16.40 -9.45 24.11
C PHE A 331 17.54 -10.17 23.38
N ASP A 332 18.33 -10.98 24.08
CA ASP A 332 19.52 -11.62 23.49
C ASP A 332 19.14 -12.60 22.38
N ARG A 333 18.08 -13.40 22.59
CA ARG A 333 17.54 -14.31 21.57
C ARG A 333 17.02 -13.55 20.36
N THR A 334 16.27 -12.47 20.59
CA THR A 334 15.73 -11.63 19.51
C THR A 334 16.86 -10.97 18.74
N LYS A 335 17.87 -10.46 19.43
CA LYS A 335 19.07 -9.89 18.80
C LYS A 335 19.77 -10.90 17.91
N GLU A 336 20.02 -12.12 18.38
CA GLU A 336 20.64 -13.17 17.57
C GLU A 336 19.86 -13.45 16.29
N LEU A 337 18.53 -13.62 16.40
CA LEU A 337 17.63 -13.83 15.26
C LEU A 337 17.69 -12.66 14.26
N LEU A 338 17.61 -11.42 14.74
CA LEU A 338 17.63 -10.24 13.87
C LEU A 338 18.98 -10.08 13.17
N MET A 339 20.09 -10.39 13.85
CA MET A 339 21.43 -10.39 13.24
C MET A 339 21.55 -11.46 12.14
N GLU A 340 20.99 -12.66 12.32
CA GLU A 340 20.98 -13.73 11.33
C GLU A 340 20.28 -13.30 10.03
N ILE A 341 19.12 -12.65 10.14
CA ILE A 341 18.37 -12.16 8.97
C ILE A 341 18.98 -10.90 8.34
N GLY A 342 20.02 -10.30 8.94
CA GLY A 342 20.83 -9.24 8.33
C GLY A 342 20.77 -7.88 9.00
N ALA A 343 20.36 -7.79 10.27
CA ALA A 343 20.46 -6.54 11.01
C ALA A 343 21.92 -6.05 11.07
N THR A 344 22.13 -4.74 10.94
CA THR A 344 23.46 -4.15 11.16
C THR A 344 23.72 -3.93 12.65
N MET A 345 22.72 -3.39 13.36
CA MET A 345 22.76 -3.12 14.78
C MET A 345 21.40 -3.45 15.39
N VAL A 346 21.42 -4.08 16.57
CA VAL A 346 20.22 -4.33 17.38
C VAL A 346 20.48 -3.77 18.77
N LEU A 347 19.58 -2.89 19.22
CA LEU A 347 19.67 -2.17 20.47
C LEU A 347 18.40 -2.39 21.28
N LYS A 348 18.53 -2.24 22.60
CA LYS A 348 17.37 -2.18 23.49
C LYS A 348 16.59 -0.91 23.18
N ASP A 349 15.27 -0.99 23.22
CA ASP A 349 14.39 0.15 22.93
C ASP A 349 14.63 1.32 23.91
N THR A 350 15.10 1.02 25.12
CA THR A 350 15.51 2.00 26.15
C THR A 350 16.83 2.73 25.86
N THR A 351 17.55 2.38 24.80
CA THR A 351 18.87 2.94 24.46
C THR A 351 18.75 4.42 24.06
N ASN A 352 19.65 5.27 24.55
CA ASN A 352 19.80 6.63 24.04
C ASN A 352 20.48 6.60 22.66
N VAL A 353 19.65 6.60 21.61
CA VAL A 353 20.09 6.49 20.22
C VAL A 353 21.06 7.62 19.84
N VAL A 354 20.81 8.86 20.28
CA VAL A 354 21.66 10.00 19.94
C VAL A 354 23.06 9.85 20.52
N ALA A 355 23.15 9.43 21.79
CA ALA A 355 24.44 9.16 22.42
C ALA A 355 25.17 8.01 21.70
N PHE A 356 24.46 6.91 21.44
CA PHE A 356 25.01 5.77 20.72
C PHE A 356 25.57 6.16 19.34
N LEU A 357 24.82 6.92 18.54
CA LEU A 357 25.23 7.38 17.21
C LEU A 357 26.49 8.26 17.26
N LYS A 358 26.60 9.12 18.28
CA LYS A 358 27.80 9.95 18.50
C LYS A 358 29.02 9.10 18.81
N ASP A 359 28.86 8.10 19.67
CA ASP A 359 29.96 7.23 20.11
C ASP A 359 30.53 6.40 18.95
N ILE A 360 29.67 5.93 18.04
CA ILE A 360 30.10 5.17 16.85
C ILE A 360 30.49 6.05 15.65
N GLY A 361 30.44 7.38 15.79
CA GLY A 361 30.80 8.34 14.73
C GLY A 361 30.00 8.16 13.43
N THR A 362 28.76 7.68 13.51
CA THR A 362 27.92 7.39 12.33
C THR A 362 26.99 8.56 12.02
N GLU A 363 26.74 8.79 10.74
CA GLU A 363 25.75 9.78 10.28
C GLU A 363 24.34 9.46 10.79
N MET A 364 23.51 10.50 10.93
CA MET A 364 22.11 10.33 11.32
C MET A 364 21.37 9.42 10.33
N PRO A 365 20.48 8.52 10.81
CA PRO A 365 19.64 7.71 9.95
C PRO A 365 18.86 8.57 8.96
N ARG A 366 18.78 8.10 7.71
CA ARG A 366 18.08 8.75 6.61
C ARG A 366 16.55 8.65 6.76
N LEU A 367 16.09 7.58 7.38
CA LEU A 367 14.69 7.26 7.61
C LEU A 367 14.54 6.63 8.99
N ALA A 368 13.51 7.08 9.72
CA ALA A 368 13.04 6.46 10.95
C ALA A 368 11.65 5.84 10.70
N ILE A 369 11.48 4.59 11.11
CA ILE A 369 10.22 3.85 10.99
C ILE A 369 9.69 3.56 12.39
N ASP A 370 8.53 4.14 12.71
CA ASP A 370 7.83 3.93 13.97
C ASP A 370 6.64 3.01 13.78
N GLY A 371 6.62 1.89 14.50
CA GLY A 371 5.52 0.93 14.58
C GLY A 371 4.81 0.92 15.93
N MET A 372 5.24 1.73 16.91
CA MET A 372 4.71 1.68 18.29
C MET A 372 4.01 2.98 18.71
N GLY A 373 4.44 4.13 18.19
CA GLY A 373 3.92 5.43 18.64
C GLY A 373 4.34 5.80 20.06
N GLY A 374 3.71 6.85 20.59
CA GLY A 374 3.91 7.30 21.97
C GLY A 374 5.37 7.66 22.29
N GLU A 375 5.83 7.31 23.50
CA GLU A 375 7.20 7.56 23.93
C GLU A 375 8.23 6.76 23.11
N ALA A 376 7.85 5.58 22.58
CA ALA A 376 8.73 4.80 21.71
C ALA A 376 8.98 5.47 20.37
N GLY A 377 7.92 6.02 19.76
CA GLY A 377 8.06 6.85 18.56
C GLY A 377 8.86 8.12 18.82
N LYS A 378 8.65 8.79 19.95
CA LYS A 378 9.43 10.00 20.32
C LYS A 378 10.92 9.73 20.45
N ARG A 379 11.34 8.53 20.87
CA ARG A 379 12.75 8.15 20.95
C ARG A 379 13.44 8.05 19.58
N LEU A 380 12.68 7.92 18.50
CA LEU A 380 13.18 7.90 17.13
C LEU A 380 13.29 9.31 16.50
N ALA A 381 12.63 10.31 17.08
CA ALA A 381 12.41 11.64 16.48
C ALA A 381 13.49 12.68 16.81
#